data_AF-A0A435JGM3-F1
#
_entry.id   AF-A0A435JGM3-F1
#
_cell.length_a   1.000
_cell.length_b   1.000
_cell.length_c   1.000
_cell.angle_alpha   90.00
_cell.angle_beta   90.00
_cell.angle_gamma   90.00
#
_symmetry.space_group_name_H-M   'P 1'
#
loop_
_entity.id
_entity.type
_entity.pdbx_description
1 polymer ?
#
loop_
_entity_poly.entity_id
_entity_poly.type
_entity_poly.pdbx_seq_one_letter_code
_entity_poly.pdbx_strand_id
1 'polypeptide(L)'
;MDPLIVFDAQRTIPNPFALAVAAAGRARALARGAAPRLAARPKSRPHLALSEIAGNAFEPREIEPFLLTEPISPKDCVRFKSGPKKLCGIGPNRPAAAPALDSRAVH
;
A
#
# COMPACT_ATOMS: atom_id res chain seq x y z
N MET A 1 -12.65 -7.21 9.63
CA MET A 1 -12.27 -7.73 8.30
C MET A 1 -12.65 -9.21 8.31
N ASP A 2 -13.13 -9.78 7.20
CA ASP A 2 -13.29 -11.24 7.11
C ASP A 2 -11.89 -11.88 7.07
N PRO A 3 -11.50 -12.74 8.02
CA PRO A 3 -10.19 -13.37 8.02
C PRO A 3 -10.02 -14.43 6.93
N LEU A 4 -11.11 -15.00 6.39
CA LEU A 4 -11.04 -16.09 5.41
C LEU A 4 -10.61 -15.60 4.02
N ILE A 5 -10.83 -14.33 3.73
CA ILE A 5 -10.49 -13.70 2.44
C ILE A 5 -9.01 -13.81 2.07
N VAL A 6 -8.13 -13.92 3.08
CA VAL A 6 -6.69 -14.08 2.84
C VAL A 6 -6.41 -15.45 2.21
N PHE A 7 -7.10 -16.50 2.65
CA PHE A 7 -6.93 -17.84 2.07
C PHE A 7 -7.47 -17.91 0.64
N ASP A 8 -8.58 -17.24 0.36
CA ASP A 8 -9.07 -17.15 -1.02
C ASP A 8 -8.12 -16.35 -1.91
N ALA A 9 -7.57 -15.24 -1.41
CA ALA A 9 -6.56 -14.47 -2.15
C ALA A 9 -5.24 -15.25 -2.35
N GLN A 10 -4.89 -16.16 -1.43
CA GLN A 10 -3.74 -17.05 -1.59
C GLN A 10 -3.90 -18.07 -2.72
N ARG A 11 -5.12 -18.37 -3.16
CA ARG A 11 -5.33 -19.19 -4.37
C ARG A 11 -4.84 -18.48 -5.63
N THR A 12 -4.86 -17.14 -5.63
CA THR A 12 -4.37 -16.31 -6.73
C THR A 12 -2.90 -15.96 -6.57
N ILE A 13 -2.45 -15.60 -5.36
CA ILE A 13 -1.03 -15.33 -5.04
C ILE A 13 -0.60 -16.24 -3.87
N PRO A 14 0.00 -17.42 -4.15
CA PRO A 14 0.29 -18.42 -3.12
C PRO A 14 1.27 -17.96 -2.04
N ASN A 15 2.25 -17.13 -2.41
CA ASN A 15 3.23 -16.62 -1.47
C ASN A 15 2.60 -15.54 -0.55
N PRO A 16 2.52 -15.76 0.78
CA PRO A 16 1.86 -14.83 1.69
C PRO A 16 2.55 -13.46 1.77
N PHE A 17 3.87 -13.39 1.60
CA PHE A 17 4.60 -12.13 1.59
C PHE A 17 4.37 -11.37 0.28
N ALA A 18 4.39 -12.08 -0.85
CA ALA A 18 4.07 -11.48 -2.14
C ALA A 18 2.62 -10.97 -2.17
N LEU A 19 1.68 -11.74 -1.61
CA LEU A 19 0.29 -11.35 -1.43
C LEU A 19 0.17 -10.07 -0.59
N ALA A 20 0.88 -10.00 0.55
CA ALA A 20 0.86 -8.81 1.40
C ALA A 20 1.36 -7.56 0.64
N VAL A 21 2.42 -7.69 -0.16
CA VAL A 21 2.95 -6.60 -0.99
C VAL A 21 1.95 -6.20 -2.06
N ALA A 22 1.37 -7.16 -2.79
CA ALA A 22 0.36 -6.90 -3.82
C ALA A 22 -0.86 -6.18 -3.25
N ALA A 23 -1.42 -6.69 -2.15
CA ALA A 23 -2.57 -6.10 -1.47
C ALA A 23 -2.26 -4.69 -0.93
N ALA A 24 -1.08 -4.47 -0.34
CA ALA A 24 -0.66 -3.16 0.14
C ALA A 24 -0.47 -2.16 -1.00
N GLY A 25 0.15 -2.58 -2.11
CA GLY A 25 0.31 -1.78 -3.32
C GLY A 25 -1.04 -1.34 -3.88
N ARG A 26 -1.98 -2.28 -3.99
CA ARG A 26 -3.34 -1.99 -4.44
C ARG A 26 -4.10 -1.08 -3.48
N ALA A 27 -4.03 -1.31 -2.17
CA ALA A 27 -4.66 -0.45 -1.18
C ALA A 27 -4.14 0.99 -1.24
N ARG A 28 -2.84 1.18 -1.53
CA ARG A 28 -2.24 2.51 -1.77
C ARG A 28 -2.76 3.14 -3.07
N ALA A 29 -2.92 2.37 -4.14
CA ALA A 29 -3.51 2.87 -5.39
C ALA A 29 -4.96 3.33 -5.17
N LEU A 30 -5.77 2.55 -4.44
CA LEU A 30 -7.13 2.91 -4.04
C LEU A 30 -7.14 4.18 -3.17
N ALA A 31 -6.18 4.33 -2.25
CA ALA A 31 -6.05 5.54 -1.45
C ALA A 31 -5.70 6.79 -2.29
N ARG A 32 -5.06 6.59 -3.45
CA ARG A 32 -4.75 7.65 -4.43
C ARG A 32 -5.86 7.91 -5.46
N GLY A 33 -7.02 7.26 -5.32
CA GLY A 33 -8.17 7.47 -6.20
C GLY A 33 -8.25 6.53 -7.40
N ALA A 34 -7.47 5.44 -7.44
CA ALA A 34 -7.67 4.41 -8.44
C ALA A 34 -9.08 3.80 -8.32
N ALA A 35 -9.73 3.53 -9.45
CA ALA A 35 -11.05 2.95 -9.47
C ALA A 35 -11.05 1.51 -8.90
N PRO A 36 -12.02 1.16 -8.04
CA PRO A 36 -12.31 -0.22 -7.67
C PRO A 36 -12.65 -1.06 -8.90
N ARG A 37 -12.21 -2.32 -8.92
CA ARG A 37 -12.53 -3.29 -9.99
C ARG A 37 -13.72 -4.18 -9.63
N LEU A 38 -14.01 -4.29 -8.34
CA LEU A 38 -15.23 -4.92 -7.84
C LEU A 38 -16.21 -3.86 -7.37
N ALA A 39 -17.49 -4.04 -7.70
CA ALA A 39 -18.59 -3.19 -7.24
C ALA A 39 -18.91 -3.36 -5.74
N ALA A 40 -18.11 -4.14 -5.01
CA ALA A 40 -18.30 -4.40 -3.59
C ALA A 40 -18.23 -3.10 -2.78
N ARG A 41 -18.91 -3.08 -1.63
CA ARG A 41 -18.84 -2.00 -0.63
C ARG A 41 -17.94 -2.46 0.53
N PRO A 42 -16.62 -2.51 0.34
CA PRO A 42 -15.68 -3.08 1.29
C PRO A 42 -15.60 -2.23 2.55
N LYS A 43 -15.45 -2.89 3.70
CA LYS A 43 -15.28 -2.23 5.02
C LYS A 43 -13.99 -1.38 5.11
N SER A 44 -12.99 -1.66 4.26
CA SER A 44 -11.73 -0.90 4.20
C SER A 44 -10.99 -1.11 2.86
N ARG A 45 -10.02 -0.24 2.54
CA ARG A 45 -9.21 -0.36 1.30
C ARG A 45 -8.37 -1.65 1.23
N PRO A 46 -7.70 -2.10 2.30
CA PRO A 46 -7.02 -3.40 2.28
C PRO A 46 -7.99 -4.57 2.08
N HIS A 47 -9.19 -4.48 2.66
CA HIS A 47 -10.22 -5.50 2.46
C HIS A 47 -10.67 -5.54 0.99
N LEU A 48 -10.87 -4.38 0.35
CA LEU A 48 -11.18 -4.30 -1.08
C LEU A 48 -10.09 -4.92 -1.94
N ALA A 49 -8.82 -4.58 -1.66
CA ALA A 49 -7.69 -5.10 -2.40
C ALA A 49 -7.62 -6.62 -2.32
N LEU A 50 -7.83 -7.21 -1.13
CA LEU A 50 -7.89 -8.66 -0.96
C LEU A 50 -9.10 -9.28 -1.67
N SER A 51 -10.27 -8.63 -1.65
CA SER A 51 -11.44 -9.07 -2.41
C SER A 51 -11.17 -9.09 -3.92
N GLU A 52 -10.52 -8.05 -4.45
CA GLU A 52 -10.18 -7.97 -5.87
C GLU A 52 -9.19 -9.06 -6.28
N ILE A 53 -8.20 -9.37 -5.42
CA ILE A 53 -7.24 -10.46 -5.67
C ILE A 53 -7.96 -11.82 -5.62
N ALA A 54 -8.73 -12.09 -4.56
CA ALA A 54 -9.48 -13.34 -4.40
C ALA A 54 -10.52 -13.56 -5.52
N GLY A 55 -11.10 -12.49 -6.04
CA GLY A 55 -12.05 -12.52 -7.15
C GLY A 55 -11.41 -12.58 -8.54
N ASN A 56 -10.08 -12.73 -8.63
CA ASN A 56 -9.33 -12.70 -9.90
C ASN A 56 -9.65 -11.47 -10.76
N ALA A 57 -9.84 -10.30 -10.14
CA ALA A 57 -10.14 -9.04 -10.84
C ALA A 57 -8.91 -8.38 -11.48
N PHE A 58 -7.79 -9.10 -11.55
CA PHE A 58 -6.53 -8.66 -12.14
C PHE A 58 -6.21 -9.49 -13.36
N GLU A 59 -5.66 -8.84 -14.38
CA GLU A 59 -5.15 -9.55 -15.54
C GLU A 59 -3.95 -10.40 -15.12
N PRO A 60 -3.73 -11.58 -15.73
CA PRO A 60 -2.63 -12.47 -15.36
C PRO A 60 -1.27 -11.76 -15.33
N ARG A 61 -1.01 -10.88 -16.31
CA ARG A 61 0.23 -10.08 -16.42
C ARG A 61 0.47 -9.13 -15.24
N GLU A 62 -0.58 -8.69 -14.57
CA GLU A 62 -0.46 -7.83 -13.39
C GLU A 62 -0.10 -8.63 -12.14
N ILE A 63 -0.44 -9.91 -12.12
CA ILE A 63 -0.21 -10.84 -11.01
C ILE A 63 1.10 -11.61 -11.16
N GLU A 64 1.52 -11.90 -12.40
CA GLU A 64 2.78 -12.59 -12.75
C GLU A 64 4.00 -12.19 -11.90
N PRO A 65 4.26 -10.89 -11.63
CA PRO A 65 5.40 -10.49 -10.78
C PRO A 65 5.37 -11.01 -9.33
N PHE A 66 4.20 -11.43 -8.85
CA PHE A 66 4.00 -11.98 -7.50
C PHE A 66 3.95 -13.51 -7.48
N LEU A 67 3.90 -14.15 -8.65
CA LEU A 67 3.84 -15.61 -8.79
C LEU A 67 5.22 -16.25 -8.88
N LEU A 68 6.29 -15.45 -8.93
CA LEU A 68 7.67 -15.86 -9.18
C LEU A 68 7.99 -17.23 -8.56
N THR A 69 7.96 -18.24 -9.43
CA THR A 69 8.36 -19.62 -9.16
C THR A 69 9.88 -19.79 -9.31
N GLU A 70 10.52 -18.87 -10.03
CA GLU A 70 11.96 -18.87 -10.28
C GLU A 70 12.70 -17.95 -9.30
N PRO A 71 13.90 -18.34 -8.83
CA PRO A 71 14.72 -17.48 -8.00
C PRO A 71 15.05 -16.19 -8.75
N ILE A 72 14.73 -15.06 -8.11
CA ILE A 72 15.10 -13.73 -8.62
C ILE A 72 16.62 -13.70 -8.71
N SER A 73 17.17 -13.76 -9.92
CA SER A 73 18.58 -13.46 -10.11
C SER A 73 18.79 -12.01 -9.67
N PRO A 74 19.87 -11.67 -8.94
CA PRO A 74 20.16 -10.28 -8.57
C PRO A 74 20.17 -9.30 -9.75
N LYS A 75 20.29 -9.82 -10.98
CA LYS A 75 20.27 -9.10 -12.25
C LYS A 75 18.86 -8.72 -12.72
N ASP A 76 17.82 -9.42 -12.26
CA ASP A 76 16.41 -9.24 -12.65
C ASP A 76 15.66 -8.26 -11.74
N CYS A 77 16.31 -7.77 -10.68
CA CYS A 77 15.84 -6.64 -9.91
C CYS A 77 15.64 -5.46 -10.85
N VAL A 78 14.39 -5.26 -11.31
CA VAL A 78 14.00 -4.09 -12.08
C VAL A 78 14.38 -2.89 -11.25
N ARG A 79 15.45 -2.23 -11.67
CA ARG A 79 15.88 -0.94 -11.13
C ARG A 79 14.71 -0.02 -11.37
N PHE A 80 13.84 0.16 -10.36
CA PHE A 80 12.96 1.31 -10.32
C PHE A 80 13.86 2.48 -10.62
N LYS A 81 13.64 3.17 -11.75
CA LYS A 81 14.28 4.44 -12.01
C LYS A 81 13.73 5.40 -10.96
N SER A 82 14.34 5.32 -9.78
CA SER A 82 14.41 6.39 -8.81
C SER A 82 15.16 7.49 -9.53
N GLY A 83 14.46 8.24 -10.38
CA GLY A 83 14.86 9.61 -10.66
C GLY A 83 15.06 10.31 -9.32
N PRO A 84 15.95 11.31 -9.22
CA PRO A 84 16.23 11.98 -7.97
C PRO A 84 14.91 12.51 -7.40
N LYS A 85 14.33 11.77 -6.45
CA LYS A 85 13.29 12.30 -5.60
C LYS A 85 14.04 13.30 -4.77
N LYS A 86 13.88 14.58 -5.07
CA LYS A 86 14.21 15.63 -4.11
C LYS A 86 13.43 15.22 -2.87
N LEU A 87 14.14 14.74 -1.86
CA LEU A 87 13.64 14.74 -0.50
C LEU A 87 13.24 16.21 -0.32
N CYS A 88 11.94 16.49 -0.23
CA CYS A 88 11.51 17.78 0.26
C CYS A 88 12.07 17.83 1.67
N GLY A 89 13.29 18.35 1.79
CA GLY A 89 13.87 18.74 3.05
C GLY A 89 12.82 19.61 3.69
N ILE A 90 12.35 19.16 4.84
CA ILE A 90 11.67 20.00 5.79
C ILE A 90 12.48 21.29 5.83
N GLY A 91 11.88 22.37 5.35
CA GLY A 91 12.52 23.67 5.30
C GLY A 91 13.11 24.01 6.68
N PRO A 92 14.12 24.89 6.73
CA PRO A 92 14.82 25.18 7.96
C PRO A 92 13.81 25.60 9.04
N ASN A 93 13.82 24.83 10.13
CA ASN A 93 13.28 25.13 11.46
C ASN A 93 12.44 26.40 11.50
N ARG A 94 11.12 26.27 11.33
CA ARG A 94 10.21 27.19 12.00
C ARG A 94 10.31 26.81 13.48
N PRO A 95 10.90 27.63 14.37
CA PRO A 95 10.81 27.33 15.79
C PRO A 95 9.32 27.25 16.10
N ALA A 96 8.92 26.13 16.71
CA ALA A 96 7.59 26.02 17.28
C ALA A 96 7.43 27.22 18.23
N ALA A 97 6.55 28.16 17.87
CA ALA A 97 6.17 29.23 18.79
C ALA A 97 5.59 28.54 20.02
N ALA A 98 6.29 28.65 21.15
CA ALA A 98 5.78 28.19 22.43
C ALA A 98 4.40 28.85 22.66
N PRO A 99 3.39 28.13 23.15
CA PRO A 99 2.16 28.77 23.57
C PRO A 99 2.50 29.80 24.65
N ALA A 100 2.00 31.02 24.50
CA ALA A 100 2.17 32.06 25.50
C ALA A 100 1.55 31.57 26.83
N LEU A 101 2.39 31.51 27.86
CA LEU A 101 1.94 31.33 29.24
C LEU A 101 1.16 32.58 29.64
N ASP A 102 -0.15 32.42 29.79
CA ASP A 102 -1.05 33.44 30.33
C ASP A 102 -0.72 33.63 31.82
N SER A 103 0.05 34.68 32.14
CA SER A 103 0.32 35.05 33.52
C SER A 103 -0.88 35.80 34.10
N ARG A 104 -1.93 35.05 34.41
CA ARG A 104 -3.02 35.50 35.27
C ARG A 104 -2.64 35.20 36.73
N ALA A 105 -1.77 36.04 37.29
CA ALA A 105 -1.51 36.07 38.72
C ALA A 105 -2.50 37.03 39.38
N VAL A 106 -3.35 36.44 40.21
CA VAL A 106 -4.24 37.10 41.16
C VAL A 106 -3.37 37.80 42.21
N HIS A 107 -3.57 39.10 42.42
CA HIS A 107 -3.55 39.75 43.74
C HIS A 107 -4.22 41.12 43.66
#